data_AF-A0A9E3WSN8-F1
#
_entry.id   AF-A0A9E3WSN8-F1
#
_cell.length_a   1.000
_cell.length_b   1.000
_cell.length_c   1.000
_cell.angle_alpha   90.00
_cell.angle_beta   90.00
_cell.angle_gamma   90.00
#
_symmetry.space_group_name_H-M   'P 1'
#
loop_
_entity.id
_entity.type
_entity.pdbx_description
1 polymer ?
#
loop_
_entity_poly.entity_id
_entity_poly.type
_entity_poly.pdbx_seq_one_letter_code
_entity_poly.pdbx_strand_id
1 'polypeptide(L)'
;PGLEAIRTQHGEGVYEDVATALLLFDWTIRNVQLDATDWNVSMQPIDQVIARLQAGEPADKVQPPAAPAGANCHAWEALLLGHGDAATRARVFLSLCRQRDIPVVMLGVPSDTGDDEPRPWAAAALIGDELFLFDAELGLPIPGPDGAAVATLKQVLAQPELLRRLDLDEEHPYWMAADKLTQLIGLIDATPAQLSQRMWLVERQLRALPAEEREDDTYVDRKLVLTSAPGKTAKRLRELSVLKSQIWTVPYRALTYSEVRQAVDPQRFAARISELTVYFGPLPLFPARMHHFRGELESNDDRKGAKHYYLECRKPERDIAAVANVPDVTGELTPERRDSMQEFARAAKVEATYWLGLIAAGQHDYGSAIDYLEAR
;
A
#
# COMPACT_ATOMS: atom_id res chain seq x y z
N PRO A 1 -18.47 -20.54 1.58
CA PRO A 1 -17.93 -21.90 1.88
C PRO A 1 -16.56 -21.87 2.57
N GLY A 2 -15.54 -21.25 1.97
CA GLY A 2 -14.17 -21.28 2.52
C GLY A 2 -13.97 -20.54 3.85
N LEU A 3 -14.72 -19.47 4.10
CA LEU A 3 -14.74 -18.76 5.39
C LEU A 3 -15.46 -19.56 6.50
N GLU A 4 -16.45 -20.37 6.13
CA GLU A 4 -17.22 -21.19 7.08
C GLU A 4 -16.37 -22.31 7.70
N ALA A 5 -15.43 -22.85 6.91
CA ALA A 5 -14.44 -23.80 7.41
C ALA A 5 -13.59 -23.20 8.54
N ILE A 6 -13.21 -21.92 8.41
CA ILE A 6 -12.43 -21.20 9.43
C ILE A 6 -13.25 -21.00 10.70
N ARG A 7 -14.53 -20.62 10.58
CA ARG A 7 -15.46 -20.53 11.72
C ARG A 7 -15.56 -21.85 12.46
N THR A 8 -15.72 -22.95 11.73
CA THR A 8 -15.83 -24.29 12.30
C THR A 8 -14.55 -24.72 13.02
N GLN A 9 -13.37 -24.42 12.44
CA GLN A 9 -12.08 -24.87 12.97
C GLN A 9 -11.56 -24.01 14.13
N HIS A 10 -11.81 -22.71 14.12
CA HIS A 10 -11.17 -21.75 15.03
C HIS A 10 -12.14 -20.94 15.90
N GLY A 11 -13.44 -21.04 15.66
CA GLY A 11 -14.48 -20.30 16.40
C GLY A 11 -14.75 -18.89 15.85
N GLU A 12 -15.77 -18.24 16.40
CA GLU A 12 -16.35 -16.99 15.87
C GLU A 12 -15.36 -15.81 15.88
N GLY A 13 -14.63 -15.59 16.98
CA GLY A 13 -13.72 -14.44 17.06
C GLY A 13 -12.57 -14.50 16.05
N VAL A 14 -11.97 -15.68 15.85
CA VAL A 14 -10.95 -15.87 14.81
C VAL A 14 -11.56 -15.71 13.42
N TYR A 15 -12.79 -16.19 13.21
CA TYR A 15 -13.49 -16.02 11.96
C TYR A 15 -13.72 -14.54 11.61
N GLU A 16 -14.17 -13.71 12.55
CA GLU A 16 -14.42 -12.27 12.33
C GLU A 16 -13.13 -11.52 11.95
N ASP A 17 -12.03 -11.80 12.65
CA ASP A 17 -10.72 -11.20 12.36
C ASP A 17 -10.17 -11.66 11.00
N VAL A 18 -10.33 -12.95 10.65
CA VAL A 18 -9.89 -13.47 9.34
C VAL A 18 -10.75 -12.89 8.21
N ALA A 19 -12.06 -12.79 8.39
CA ALA A 19 -12.95 -12.14 7.44
C ALA A 19 -12.57 -10.67 7.25
N THR A 20 -12.25 -9.96 8.34
CA THR A 20 -11.74 -8.59 8.29
C THR A 20 -10.42 -8.51 7.51
N ALA A 21 -9.45 -9.37 7.80
CA ALA A 21 -8.18 -9.40 7.08
C ALA A 21 -8.36 -9.69 5.58
N LEU A 22 -9.24 -10.62 5.20
CA LEU A 22 -9.57 -10.90 3.80
C LEU A 22 -10.20 -9.70 3.09
N LEU A 23 -11.12 -8.98 3.74
CA LEU A 23 -11.72 -7.77 3.20
C LEU A 23 -10.69 -6.65 3.02
N LEU A 24 -9.81 -6.44 4.00
CA LEU A 24 -8.74 -5.46 3.90
C LEU A 24 -7.73 -5.80 2.80
N PHE A 25 -7.43 -7.09 2.64
CA PHE A 25 -6.55 -7.58 1.58
C PHE A 25 -7.19 -7.36 0.20
N ASP A 26 -8.42 -7.85 -0.01
CA ASP A 26 -9.17 -7.64 -1.26
C ASP A 26 -9.31 -6.15 -1.60
N TRP A 27 -9.64 -5.32 -0.61
CA TRP A 27 -9.67 -3.87 -0.77
C TRP A 27 -8.32 -3.32 -1.24
N THR A 28 -7.22 -3.77 -0.64
CA THR A 28 -5.86 -3.36 -1.01
C THR A 28 -5.55 -3.73 -2.46
N ILE A 29 -5.85 -4.97 -2.88
CA ILE A 29 -5.57 -5.44 -4.25
C ILE A 29 -6.38 -4.67 -5.30
N ARG A 30 -7.64 -4.32 -4.99
CA ARG A 30 -8.51 -3.56 -5.90
C ARG A 30 -8.17 -2.08 -5.99
N ASN A 31 -7.55 -1.51 -4.96
CA ASN A 31 -7.26 -0.07 -4.88
C ASN A 31 -5.79 0.28 -5.12
N VAL A 32 -4.89 -0.71 -5.17
CA VAL A 32 -3.47 -0.52 -5.42
C VAL A 32 -3.06 -1.47 -6.55
N GLN A 33 -2.99 -0.92 -7.76
CA GLN A 33 -2.47 -1.64 -8.93
C GLN A 33 -1.01 -2.04 -8.71
N LEU A 34 -0.67 -3.21 -9.23
CA LEU A 34 0.68 -3.75 -9.09
C LEU A 34 1.60 -3.16 -10.16
N ASP A 35 2.58 -2.39 -9.71
CA ASP A 35 3.74 -2.06 -10.52
C ASP A 35 4.71 -3.25 -10.56
N ALA A 36 5.56 -3.30 -11.60
CA ALA A 36 6.61 -4.29 -11.70
C ALA A 36 7.51 -4.26 -10.45
N THR A 37 7.72 -5.43 -9.85
CA THR A 37 8.54 -5.58 -8.65
C THR A 37 9.83 -6.31 -9.01
N ASP A 38 10.97 -5.69 -8.75
CA ASP A 38 12.27 -6.35 -8.86
C ASP A 38 12.85 -6.62 -7.47
N TRP A 39 12.70 -7.86 -7.01
CA TRP A 39 13.24 -8.33 -5.74
C TRP A 39 14.75 -8.54 -5.74
N ASN A 40 15.42 -8.46 -6.89
CA ASN A 40 16.87 -8.69 -7.01
C ASN A 40 17.68 -7.40 -6.91
N VAL A 41 17.03 -6.23 -6.86
CA VAL A 41 17.72 -4.95 -6.71
C VAL A 41 18.15 -4.76 -5.25
N SER A 42 19.46 -4.90 -5.02
CA SER A 42 20.10 -4.65 -3.73
C SER A 42 20.09 -3.16 -3.34
N MET A 43 20.19 -2.87 -2.04
CA MET A 43 20.47 -1.51 -1.52
C MET A 43 21.94 -1.15 -1.51
N GLN A 44 22.88 -2.11 -1.65
CA GLN A 44 24.31 -1.79 -1.65
C GLN A 44 24.69 -0.64 -2.61
N PRO A 45 24.06 -0.50 -3.80
CA PRO A 45 24.29 0.65 -4.67
C PRO A 45 23.91 2.01 -4.06
N ILE A 46 22.93 2.09 -3.15
CA ILE A 46 22.50 3.34 -2.52
C ILE A 46 23.49 3.82 -1.47
N ASP A 47 24.01 2.92 -0.63
CA ASP A 47 25.04 3.28 0.37
C ASP A 47 26.33 3.76 -0.31
N GLN A 48 26.69 3.14 -1.43
CA GLN A 48 27.83 3.57 -2.26
C GLN A 48 27.62 4.95 -2.86
N VAL A 49 26.40 5.24 -3.37
CA VAL A 49 26.05 6.57 -3.87
C VAL A 49 26.14 7.62 -2.75
N ILE A 50 25.62 7.33 -1.56
CA ILE A 50 25.73 8.21 -0.40
C ILE A 50 27.21 8.47 -0.06
N ALA A 51 28.04 7.42 -0.01
CA ALA A 51 29.46 7.55 0.29
C ALA A 51 30.20 8.42 -0.75
N ARG A 52 29.87 8.27 -2.05
CA ARG A 52 30.43 9.09 -3.14
C ARG A 52 30.04 10.56 -3.02
N LEU A 53 28.77 10.83 -2.75
CA LEU A 53 28.29 12.20 -2.51
C LEU A 53 28.95 12.82 -1.27
N GLN A 54 29.10 12.05 -0.18
CA GLN A 54 29.80 12.49 1.03
C GLN A 54 31.30 12.72 0.80
N ALA A 55 31.92 11.98 -0.13
CA ALA A 55 33.29 12.21 -0.57
C ALA A 55 33.46 13.44 -1.48
N GLY A 56 32.38 14.18 -1.76
CA GLY A 56 32.39 15.41 -2.55
C GLY A 56 32.29 15.18 -4.06
N GLU A 57 31.91 13.97 -4.51
CA GLU A 57 31.67 13.74 -5.92
C GLU A 57 30.43 14.52 -6.40
N PRO A 58 30.51 15.24 -7.54
CA PRO A 58 29.36 15.98 -8.09
C PRO A 58 28.20 15.04 -8.43
N ALA A 59 26.98 15.41 -8.01
CA ALA A 59 25.80 14.55 -8.13
C ALA A 59 25.43 14.22 -9.59
N ASP A 60 25.72 15.12 -10.54
CA ASP A 60 25.54 14.91 -11.98
C ASP A 60 26.47 13.84 -12.57
N LYS A 61 27.51 13.43 -11.84
CA LYS A 61 28.44 12.36 -12.22
C LYS A 61 28.15 11.03 -11.52
N VAL A 62 27.23 11.03 -10.57
CA VAL A 62 26.85 9.82 -9.84
C VAL A 62 25.64 9.20 -10.51
N GLN A 63 25.81 7.97 -11.00
CA GLN A 63 24.71 7.22 -11.61
C GLN A 63 23.60 6.98 -10.58
N PRO A 64 22.33 7.32 -10.91
CA PRO A 64 21.20 7.01 -10.05
C PRO A 64 21.09 5.50 -9.82
N PRO A 65 20.94 5.05 -8.55
CA PRO A 65 20.73 3.63 -8.28
C PRO A 65 19.33 3.20 -8.72
N ALA A 66 19.21 1.95 -9.16
CA ALA A 66 17.91 1.32 -9.37
C ALA A 66 17.11 1.33 -8.06
N ALA A 67 15.78 1.44 -8.16
CA ALA A 67 14.91 1.44 -7.00
C ALA A 67 14.71 0.01 -6.50
N PRO A 68 15.04 -0.29 -5.23
CA PRO A 68 14.64 -1.55 -4.62
C PRO A 68 13.11 -1.62 -4.46
N ALA A 69 12.60 -2.84 -4.34
CA ALA A 69 11.20 -3.07 -4.02
C ALA A 69 10.76 -2.29 -2.77
N GLY A 70 9.66 -1.54 -2.90
CA GLY A 70 9.05 -0.71 -1.88
C GLY A 70 9.73 0.64 -1.65
N ALA A 71 10.76 0.98 -2.44
CA ALA A 71 11.47 2.25 -2.32
C ALA A 71 10.89 3.37 -3.19
N ASN A 72 10.18 3.03 -4.27
CA ASN A 72 9.62 4.01 -5.22
C ASN A 72 8.42 4.80 -4.68
N CYS A 73 7.67 4.21 -3.76
CA CYS A 73 6.38 4.71 -3.32
C CYS A 73 6.19 4.40 -1.84
N HIS A 74 5.85 5.41 -1.03
CA HIS A 74 5.45 5.16 0.34
C HIS A 74 4.03 4.59 0.40
N ALA A 75 3.70 3.78 1.41
CA ALA A 75 2.38 3.15 1.53
C ALA A 75 1.21 4.18 1.51
N TRP A 76 1.40 5.37 2.08
CA TRP A 76 0.38 6.43 2.04
C TRP A 76 0.25 7.09 0.66
N GLU A 77 1.34 7.14 -0.10
CA GLU A 77 1.33 7.63 -1.49
C GLU A 77 0.57 6.66 -2.38
N ALA A 78 0.81 5.35 -2.21
CA ALA A 78 0.10 4.31 -2.96
C ALA A 78 -1.42 4.35 -2.71
N LEU A 79 -1.85 4.74 -1.50
CA LEU A 79 -3.28 4.99 -1.25
C LEU A 79 -3.79 6.11 -2.16
N LEU A 80 -3.09 7.24 -2.25
CA LEU A 80 -3.56 8.35 -3.07
C LEU A 80 -3.51 8.02 -4.56
N LEU A 81 -2.36 7.54 -5.04
CA LEU A 81 -2.06 7.30 -6.46
C LEU A 81 -2.72 6.04 -7.02
N GLY A 82 -3.00 5.06 -6.17
CA GLY A 82 -3.67 3.83 -6.59
C GLY A 82 -2.80 2.80 -7.27
N HIS A 83 -1.48 2.90 -7.15
CA HIS A 83 -0.53 1.92 -7.66
C HIS A 83 0.74 1.87 -6.79
N GLY A 84 1.45 0.75 -6.90
CA GLY A 84 2.73 0.52 -6.25
C GLY A 84 3.20 -0.92 -6.46
N ASP A 85 4.47 -1.18 -6.19
CA ASP A 85 5.02 -2.54 -6.27
C ASP A 85 4.49 -3.46 -5.15
N ALA A 86 4.81 -4.76 -5.22
CA ALA A 86 4.31 -5.77 -4.29
C ALA A 86 4.69 -5.47 -2.83
N ALA A 87 5.88 -4.92 -2.58
CA ALA A 87 6.30 -4.51 -1.24
C ALA A 87 5.42 -3.37 -0.71
N THR A 88 5.12 -2.37 -1.56
CA THR A 88 4.25 -1.25 -1.22
C THR A 88 2.82 -1.72 -0.96
N ARG A 89 2.29 -2.60 -1.83
CA ARG A 89 0.97 -3.21 -1.68
C ARG A 89 0.85 -4.01 -0.37
N ALA A 90 1.85 -4.82 -0.04
CA ALA A 90 1.92 -5.51 1.25
C ALA A 90 1.87 -4.51 2.42
N ARG A 91 2.64 -3.42 2.35
CA ARG A 91 2.70 -2.42 3.44
C ARG A 91 1.39 -1.64 3.62
N VAL A 92 0.60 -1.45 2.57
CA VAL A 92 -0.77 -0.91 2.67
C VAL A 92 -1.65 -1.89 3.45
N PHE A 93 -1.67 -3.17 3.06
CA PHE A 93 -2.42 -4.21 3.76
C PHE A 93 -2.00 -4.32 5.23
N LEU A 94 -0.69 -4.34 5.51
CA LEU A 94 -0.16 -4.39 6.88
C LEU A 94 -0.64 -3.19 7.71
N SER A 95 -0.66 -2.01 7.10
CA SER A 95 -1.12 -0.78 7.76
C SER A 95 -2.60 -0.79 8.08
N LEU A 96 -3.44 -1.32 7.18
CA LEU A 96 -4.88 -1.44 7.40
C LEU A 96 -5.21 -2.45 8.51
N CYS A 97 -4.57 -3.62 8.49
CA CYS A 97 -4.72 -4.63 9.55
C CYS A 97 -4.35 -4.07 10.91
N ARG A 98 -3.27 -3.28 10.99
CA ARG A 98 -2.86 -2.61 12.22
C ARG A 98 -3.91 -1.64 12.77
N GLN A 99 -4.62 -0.90 11.91
CA GLN A 99 -5.73 -0.04 12.33
C GLN A 99 -6.94 -0.82 12.87
N ARG A 100 -7.02 -2.12 12.56
CA ARG A 100 -8.03 -3.05 13.08
C ARG A 100 -7.53 -3.92 14.23
N ASP A 101 -6.39 -3.57 14.82
CA ASP A 101 -5.72 -4.34 15.88
C ASP A 101 -5.35 -5.78 15.50
N ILE A 102 -5.27 -6.09 14.20
CA ILE A 102 -4.81 -7.39 13.69
C ILE A 102 -3.30 -7.30 13.52
N PRO A 103 -2.48 -7.96 14.37
CA PRO A 103 -1.04 -7.97 14.20
C PRO A 103 -0.69 -8.71 12.91
N VAL A 104 0.24 -8.16 12.15
CA VAL A 104 0.60 -8.69 10.84
C VAL A 104 2.07 -8.45 10.60
N VAL A 105 2.72 -9.41 9.95
CA VAL A 105 4.14 -9.32 9.55
C VAL A 105 4.28 -9.69 8.10
N MET A 106 5.40 -9.34 7.49
CA MET A 106 5.81 -9.94 6.23
C MET A 106 6.69 -11.14 6.55
N LEU A 107 6.46 -12.29 5.92
CA LEU A 107 7.39 -13.42 5.97
C LEU A 107 8.36 -13.29 4.80
N GLY A 108 9.61 -13.68 5.03
CA GLY A 108 10.63 -13.75 3.98
C GLY A 108 11.54 -14.94 4.16
N VAL A 109 12.38 -15.18 3.17
CA VAL A 109 13.41 -16.23 3.14
C VAL A 109 14.77 -15.60 2.85
N PRO A 110 15.90 -16.23 3.17
CA PRO A 110 17.21 -15.70 2.80
C PRO A 110 17.28 -15.39 1.30
N SER A 111 17.94 -14.28 0.94
CA SER A 111 18.08 -13.93 -0.48
C SER A 111 18.93 -14.96 -1.22
N ASP A 112 18.54 -15.24 -2.46
CA ASP A 112 19.32 -16.05 -3.39
C ASP A 112 20.53 -15.27 -3.96
N THR A 113 20.55 -13.93 -3.82
CA THR A 113 21.60 -13.03 -4.37
C THR A 113 22.85 -12.91 -3.47
N GLY A 114 22.85 -13.54 -2.31
CA GLY A 114 23.96 -13.47 -1.34
C GLY A 114 24.01 -12.19 -0.51
N ASP A 115 23.03 -11.29 -0.65
CA ASP A 115 22.84 -10.18 0.27
C ASP A 115 22.29 -10.66 1.62
N ASP A 116 22.65 -9.98 2.71
CA ASP A 116 22.17 -10.25 4.07
C ASP A 116 20.66 -9.96 4.26
N GLU A 117 19.97 -9.50 3.23
CA GLU A 117 18.57 -9.15 3.31
C GLU A 117 17.65 -10.30 2.87
N PRO A 118 16.63 -10.64 3.66
CA PRO A 118 15.64 -11.64 3.26
C PRO A 118 14.77 -11.13 2.10
N ARG A 119 14.54 -12.00 1.10
CA ARG A 119 13.52 -11.81 0.07
C ARG A 119 12.12 -11.97 0.70
N PRO A 120 11.26 -10.94 0.67
CA PRO A 120 9.89 -11.05 1.14
C PRO A 120 9.09 -12.06 0.32
N TRP A 121 8.13 -12.72 0.97
CA TRP A 121 7.23 -13.70 0.38
C TRP A 121 5.75 -13.35 0.59
N ALA A 122 5.23 -13.53 1.80
CA ALA A 122 3.81 -13.42 2.07
C ALA A 122 3.56 -12.60 3.34
N ALA A 123 2.54 -11.74 3.30
CA ALA A 123 2.01 -11.13 4.50
C ALA A 123 1.32 -12.20 5.35
N ALA A 124 1.54 -12.16 6.66
CA ALA A 124 1.01 -13.13 7.60
C ALA A 124 0.27 -12.41 8.74
N ALA A 125 -1.06 -12.54 8.77
CA ALA A 125 -1.90 -12.01 9.84
C ALA A 125 -1.88 -12.99 11.03
N LEU A 126 -1.48 -12.50 12.20
CA LEU A 126 -1.46 -13.25 13.46
C LEU A 126 -2.84 -13.16 14.10
N ILE A 127 -3.65 -14.20 13.92
CA ILE A 127 -5.03 -14.24 14.44
C ILE A 127 -5.18 -15.51 15.28
N GLY A 128 -5.58 -15.33 16.54
CA GLY A 128 -5.48 -16.41 17.53
C GLY A 128 -4.02 -16.89 17.67
N ASP A 129 -3.82 -18.20 17.59
CA ASP A 129 -2.51 -18.88 17.61
C ASP A 129 -2.05 -19.33 16.21
N GLU A 130 -2.50 -18.66 15.14
CA GLU A 130 -2.18 -19.03 13.75
C GLU A 130 -1.68 -17.82 12.94
N LEU A 131 -0.99 -18.12 11.84
CA LEU A 131 -0.47 -17.14 10.87
C LEU A 131 -1.18 -17.33 9.53
N PHE A 132 -2.19 -16.51 9.22
CA PHE A 132 -2.94 -16.59 7.96
C PHE A 132 -2.19 -15.86 6.84
N LEU A 133 -2.02 -16.52 5.69
CA LEU A 133 -1.05 -16.12 4.67
C LEU A 133 -1.69 -15.43 3.45
N PHE A 134 -1.08 -14.34 3.00
CA PHE A 134 -1.53 -13.51 1.87
C PHE A 134 -0.34 -13.14 0.98
N ASP A 135 -0.43 -13.44 -0.32
CA ASP A 135 0.59 -13.06 -1.29
C ASP A 135 0.23 -11.72 -1.95
N ALA A 136 0.92 -10.67 -1.54
CA ALA A 136 0.71 -9.33 -2.05
C ALA A 136 1.40 -9.06 -3.40
N GLU A 137 2.03 -10.03 -4.05
CA GLU A 137 2.51 -9.96 -5.44
C GLU A 137 1.50 -10.62 -6.38
N LEU A 138 0.99 -11.81 -6.05
CA LEU A 138 -0.11 -12.44 -6.78
C LEU A 138 -1.46 -11.75 -6.55
N GLY A 139 -1.63 -11.08 -5.40
CA GLY A 139 -2.88 -10.46 -5.00
C GLY A 139 -3.92 -11.47 -4.54
N LEU A 140 -3.47 -12.59 -3.98
CA LEU A 140 -4.32 -13.70 -3.54
C LEU A 140 -3.99 -14.12 -2.10
N PRO A 141 -4.99 -14.48 -1.28
CA PRO A 141 -4.72 -15.28 -0.09
C PRO A 141 -4.10 -16.62 -0.51
N ILE A 142 -3.15 -17.16 0.28
CA ILE A 142 -2.64 -18.51 0.03
C ILE A 142 -3.80 -19.49 0.30
N PRO A 143 -4.17 -20.38 -0.65
CA PRO A 143 -5.37 -21.21 -0.51
C PRO A 143 -5.20 -22.27 0.57
N GLY A 144 -6.20 -22.38 1.45
CA GLY A 144 -6.20 -23.39 2.51
C GLY A 144 -6.57 -24.80 2.02
N PRO A 145 -6.36 -25.83 2.86
CA PRO A 145 -6.83 -27.19 2.55
C PRO A 145 -8.36 -27.23 2.45
N ASP A 146 -8.90 -28.22 1.73
CA ASP A 146 -10.34 -28.54 1.66
C ASP A 146 -11.27 -27.37 1.31
N GLY A 147 -10.78 -26.41 0.52
CA GLY A 147 -11.54 -25.25 0.08
C GLY A 147 -11.64 -24.12 1.12
N ALA A 148 -10.86 -24.16 2.19
CA ALA A 148 -10.71 -23.03 3.11
C ALA A 148 -10.18 -21.79 2.38
N ALA A 149 -10.71 -20.61 2.74
CA ALA A 149 -10.46 -19.38 2.01
C ALA A 149 -8.99 -18.89 2.09
N VAL A 150 -8.31 -19.22 3.18
CA VAL A 150 -6.91 -18.84 3.42
C VAL A 150 -6.22 -19.90 4.27
N ALA A 151 -4.98 -20.21 3.93
CA ALA A 151 -4.12 -21.16 4.64
C ALA A 151 -3.43 -20.49 5.83
N THR A 152 -3.19 -21.28 6.88
CA THR A 152 -2.24 -20.91 7.93
C THR A 152 -0.82 -21.38 7.60
N LEU A 153 0.20 -20.74 8.17
CA LEU A 153 1.58 -21.19 8.03
C LEU A 153 1.76 -22.65 8.46
N LYS A 154 1.10 -23.06 9.54
CA LYS A 154 1.12 -24.44 10.02
C LYS A 154 0.59 -25.41 8.98
N GLN A 155 -0.49 -25.06 8.28
CA GLN A 155 -1.04 -25.88 7.18
C GLN A 155 -0.06 -25.97 6.02
N VAL A 156 0.55 -24.85 5.60
CA VAL A 156 1.53 -24.85 4.49
C VAL A 156 2.80 -25.63 4.84
N LEU A 157 3.26 -25.56 6.09
CA LEU A 157 4.40 -26.36 6.56
C LEU A 157 4.09 -27.86 6.59
N ALA A 158 2.85 -28.24 6.92
CA ALA A 158 2.41 -29.62 6.94
C ALA A 158 2.11 -30.18 5.54
N GLN A 159 1.64 -29.33 4.62
CA GLN A 159 1.20 -29.66 3.26
C GLN A 159 1.74 -28.65 2.25
N PRO A 160 3.06 -28.68 1.91
CA PRO A 160 3.65 -27.71 0.99
C PRO A 160 3.03 -27.72 -0.43
N GLU A 161 2.37 -28.82 -0.82
CA GLU A 161 1.61 -28.95 -2.06
C GLU A 161 0.47 -27.93 -2.19
N LEU A 162 0.00 -27.32 -1.09
CA LEU A 162 -0.93 -26.20 -1.13
C LEU A 162 -0.40 -25.04 -1.97
N LEU A 163 0.91 -24.81 -1.96
CA LEU A 163 1.55 -23.76 -2.75
C LEU A 163 1.54 -24.04 -4.25
N ARG A 164 1.48 -25.32 -4.65
CA ARG A 164 1.41 -25.71 -6.07
C ARG A 164 0.07 -25.36 -6.71
N ARG A 165 -0.96 -25.08 -5.90
CA ARG A 165 -2.25 -24.55 -6.39
C ARG A 165 -2.14 -23.12 -6.93
N LEU A 166 -1.01 -22.45 -6.70
CA LEU A 166 -0.68 -21.14 -7.24
C LEU A 166 0.24 -21.22 -8.46
N ASP A 167 0.62 -22.42 -8.91
CA ASP A 167 1.30 -22.60 -10.18
C ASP A 167 0.36 -22.14 -11.30
N LEU A 168 0.85 -21.31 -12.22
CA LEU A 168 0.05 -20.88 -13.37
C LEU A 168 -0.09 -22.03 -14.37
N ASP A 169 1.03 -22.72 -14.62
CA ASP A 169 1.15 -23.93 -15.41
C ASP A 169 2.46 -24.66 -15.05
N GLU A 170 2.78 -25.76 -15.75
CA GLU A 170 4.00 -26.55 -15.52
C GLU A 170 5.31 -25.78 -15.80
N GLU A 171 5.28 -24.78 -16.69
CA GLU A 171 6.44 -23.97 -17.06
C GLU A 171 6.61 -22.74 -16.15
N HIS A 172 5.55 -22.33 -15.47
CA HIS A 172 5.49 -21.17 -14.58
C HIS A 172 5.09 -21.57 -13.14
N PRO A 173 5.93 -22.35 -12.44
CA PRO A 173 5.66 -22.75 -11.08
C PRO A 173 5.74 -21.55 -10.14
N TYR A 174 4.90 -21.57 -9.10
CA TYR A 174 4.99 -20.63 -8.01
C TYR A 174 6.37 -20.71 -7.34
N TRP A 175 6.99 -19.56 -7.15
CA TRP A 175 8.42 -19.47 -6.82
C TRP A 175 8.75 -19.96 -5.39
N MET A 176 7.78 -19.97 -4.48
CA MET A 176 8.01 -20.46 -3.12
C MET A 176 7.91 -21.98 -3.05
N ALA A 177 9.04 -22.63 -2.80
CA ALA A 177 9.17 -24.07 -2.69
C ALA A 177 9.26 -24.57 -1.23
N ALA A 178 9.01 -25.85 -1.03
CA ALA A 178 8.91 -26.48 0.29
C ALA A 178 10.21 -26.38 1.12
N ASP A 179 11.36 -26.45 0.46
CA ASP A 179 12.69 -26.37 1.08
C ASP A 179 12.94 -24.99 1.72
N LYS A 180 12.48 -23.91 1.07
CA LYS A 180 12.60 -22.53 1.55
C LYS A 180 11.76 -22.24 2.79
N LEU A 181 10.67 -22.97 3.02
CA LEU A 181 9.78 -22.79 4.19
C LEU A 181 10.47 -23.06 5.54
N THR A 182 11.57 -23.80 5.54
CA THR A 182 12.34 -24.09 6.77
C THR A 182 13.20 -22.91 7.24
N GLN A 183 13.36 -21.89 6.40
CA GLN A 183 14.27 -20.76 6.63
C GLN A 183 13.53 -19.44 6.83
N LEU A 184 12.24 -19.49 7.19
CA LEU A 184 11.40 -18.30 7.30
C LEU A 184 11.92 -17.30 8.34
N ILE A 185 11.87 -16.03 7.94
CA ILE A 185 12.23 -14.87 8.75
C ILE A 185 11.02 -13.96 8.82
N GLY A 186 10.59 -13.60 10.03
CA GLY A 186 9.55 -12.61 10.23
C GLY A 186 10.10 -11.18 10.06
N LEU A 187 9.63 -10.48 9.04
CA LEU A 187 9.94 -9.09 8.73
C LEU A 187 8.84 -8.18 9.28
N ILE A 188 9.17 -7.47 10.35
CA ILE A 188 8.21 -6.65 11.09
C ILE A 188 8.19 -5.23 10.51
N ASP A 189 7.08 -4.82 9.90
CA ASP A 189 6.89 -3.45 9.40
C ASP A 189 6.79 -2.48 10.58
N ALA A 190 7.77 -1.58 10.66
CA ALA A 190 7.80 -0.46 11.57
C ALA A 190 8.54 0.71 10.93
N THR A 191 7.87 1.86 10.81
CA THR A 191 8.50 3.10 10.32
C THR A 191 9.23 3.83 11.45
N PRO A 192 10.19 4.73 11.14
CA PRO A 192 10.79 5.60 12.15
C PRO A 192 9.76 6.36 13.00
N ALA A 193 8.66 6.81 12.38
CA ALA A 193 7.59 7.49 13.09
C ALA A 193 6.89 6.56 14.09
N GLN A 194 6.57 5.32 13.70
CA GLN A 194 5.89 4.34 14.55
C GLN A 194 6.71 3.90 15.77
N LEU A 195 8.04 4.00 15.69
CA LEU A 195 8.94 3.70 16.80
C LEU A 195 9.23 4.92 17.68
N SER A 196 8.76 6.10 17.29
CA SER A 196 9.08 7.34 17.99
C SER A 196 8.22 7.53 19.25
N GLN A 197 8.84 8.07 20.30
CA GLN A 197 8.13 8.44 21.53
C GLN A 197 7.01 9.45 21.28
N ARG A 198 7.19 10.36 20.31
CA ARG A 198 6.17 11.37 19.96
C ARG A 198 4.88 10.73 19.43
N MET A 199 4.98 9.72 18.56
CA MET A 199 3.78 9.02 18.06
C MET A 199 3.11 8.21 19.16
N TRP A 200 3.88 7.65 20.08
CA TRP A 200 3.32 6.99 21.25
C TRP A 200 2.53 7.93 22.16
N LEU A 201 3.05 9.15 22.39
CA LEU A 201 2.33 10.17 23.17
C LEU A 201 1.02 10.59 22.47
N VAL A 202 1.06 10.82 21.15
CA VAL A 202 -0.12 11.18 20.36
C VAL A 202 -1.15 10.06 20.37
N GLU A 203 -0.75 8.81 20.11
CA GLU A 203 -1.67 7.66 20.15
C GLU A 203 -2.36 7.56 21.52
N ARG A 204 -1.61 7.74 22.61
CA ARG A 204 -2.17 7.71 23.97
C ARG A 204 -3.23 8.79 24.21
N GLN A 205 -3.06 9.97 23.61
CA GLN A 205 -4.00 11.08 23.72
C GLN A 205 -5.24 10.89 22.83
N LEU A 206 -5.11 10.12 21.74
CA LEU A 206 -6.21 9.83 20.80
C LEU A 206 -7.03 8.59 21.18
N ARG A 207 -6.66 7.85 22.23
CA ARG A 207 -7.47 6.72 22.71
C ARG A 207 -8.83 7.24 23.18
N ALA A 208 -9.89 6.61 22.68
CA ALA A 208 -11.28 7.03 22.85
C ALA A 208 -11.63 7.39 24.29
N LEU A 209 -12.51 8.39 24.45
CA LEU A 209 -13.13 8.73 25.73
C LEU A 209 -13.78 7.47 26.35
N PRO A 210 -13.77 7.33 27.68
CA PRO A 210 -14.44 6.23 28.37
C PRO A 210 -15.89 6.08 27.89
N ALA A 211 -16.40 4.84 27.87
CA ALA A 211 -17.77 4.54 27.43
C ALA A 211 -18.83 5.38 28.17
N GLU A 212 -18.51 5.83 29.38
CA GLU A 212 -19.34 6.64 30.28
C GLU A 212 -19.56 8.09 29.80
N GLU A 213 -18.69 8.59 28.91
CA GLU A 213 -18.78 9.95 28.32
C GLU A 213 -19.36 9.92 26.89
N ARG A 214 -19.84 8.76 26.43
CA ARG A 214 -20.50 8.61 25.13
C ARG A 214 -21.97 9.01 25.27
N GLU A 215 -22.28 10.26 24.95
CA GLU A 215 -23.64 10.80 25.03
C GLU A 215 -24.57 10.28 23.91
N ASP A 216 -24.01 9.63 22.88
CA ASP A 216 -24.76 9.13 21.72
C ASP A 216 -24.09 7.88 21.10
N ASP A 217 -24.89 6.89 20.73
CA ASP A 217 -24.46 5.58 20.16
C ASP A 217 -23.89 5.71 18.73
N THR A 218 -23.76 6.94 18.24
CA THR A 218 -23.22 7.31 16.92
C THR A 218 -21.70 7.56 16.94
N TYR A 219 -21.06 7.55 18.12
CA TYR A 219 -19.62 7.75 18.25
C TYR A 219 -18.86 6.47 17.90
N VAL A 220 -18.52 6.33 16.62
CA VAL A 220 -17.58 5.31 16.12
C VAL A 220 -16.28 5.41 16.92
N ASP A 221 -15.80 4.29 17.45
CA ASP A 221 -14.50 4.20 18.14
C ASP A 221 -13.39 4.61 17.15
N ARG A 222 -12.95 5.88 17.22
CA ARG A 222 -11.91 6.44 16.34
C ARG A 222 -10.52 6.12 16.86
N LYS A 223 -10.28 4.85 17.20
CA LYS A 223 -8.94 4.40 17.57
C LYS A 223 -8.03 4.55 16.35
N LEU A 224 -7.04 5.44 16.47
CA LEU A 224 -5.98 5.60 15.50
C LEU A 224 -4.70 4.97 16.06
N VAL A 225 -4.22 3.91 15.42
CA VAL A 225 -2.98 3.22 15.83
C VAL A 225 -1.80 3.88 15.14
N LEU A 226 -0.94 4.55 15.89
CA LEU A 226 0.22 5.29 15.36
C LEU A 226 1.55 4.63 15.68
N THR A 227 1.56 3.66 16.59
CA THR A 227 2.76 2.96 17.03
C THR A 227 2.81 1.52 16.57
N SER A 228 4.02 0.96 16.57
CA SER A 228 4.28 -0.47 16.39
C SER A 228 5.02 -0.98 17.62
N ALA A 229 4.79 -2.25 17.99
CA ALA A 229 5.49 -2.90 19.09
C ALA A 229 6.30 -4.13 18.61
N PRO A 230 7.39 -3.94 17.84
CA PRO A 230 8.11 -5.05 17.21
C PRO A 230 8.58 -6.12 18.19
N GLY A 231 8.99 -5.75 19.40
CA GLY A 231 9.40 -6.72 20.42
C GLY A 231 8.27 -7.68 20.84
N LYS A 232 7.03 -7.20 20.90
CA LYS A 232 5.86 -8.04 21.19
C LYS A 232 5.58 -8.98 20.03
N THR A 233 5.58 -8.45 18.81
CA THR A 233 5.39 -9.23 17.59
C THR A 233 6.46 -10.31 17.43
N ALA A 234 7.73 -9.97 17.63
CA ALA A 234 8.86 -10.91 17.58
C ALA A 234 8.73 -12.03 18.62
N LYS A 235 8.26 -11.72 19.84
CA LYS A 235 7.98 -12.74 20.86
C LYS A 235 6.89 -13.70 20.37
N ARG A 236 5.79 -13.15 19.86
CA ARG A 236 4.67 -13.94 19.35
C ARG A 236 5.06 -14.82 18.17
N LEU A 237 5.88 -14.33 17.26
CA LEU A 237 6.41 -15.12 16.15
C LEU A 237 7.21 -16.34 16.61
N ARG A 238 8.03 -16.19 17.65
CA ARG A 238 8.78 -17.33 18.22
C ARG A 238 7.87 -18.39 18.83
N GLU A 239 6.76 -17.98 19.45
CA GLU A 239 5.74 -18.90 19.98
C GLU A 239 5.07 -19.70 18.84
N LEU A 240 5.03 -19.14 17.62
CA LEU A 240 4.44 -19.73 16.42
C LEU A 240 5.50 -20.35 15.48
N SER A 241 6.63 -20.79 16.03
CA SER A 241 7.72 -21.48 15.30
C SER A 241 8.47 -20.66 14.24
N VAL A 242 8.26 -19.33 14.17
CA VAL A 242 9.10 -18.42 13.38
C VAL A 242 10.24 -17.92 14.26
N LEU A 243 11.36 -18.65 14.22
CA LEU A 243 12.47 -18.46 15.18
C LEU A 243 13.30 -17.19 14.94
N LYS A 244 13.37 -16.72 13.70
CA LYS A 244 14.10 -15.50 13.32
C LYS A 244 13.11 -14.40 12.98
N SER A 245 13.37 -13.20 13.48
CA SER A 245 12.60 -12.01 13.13
C SER A 245 13.45 -10.76 13.19
N GLN A 246 13.20 -9.81 12.31
CA GLN A 246 13.88 -8.52 12.26
C GLN A 246 12.92 -7.40 11.83
N ILE A 247 13.34 -6.15 12.00
CA ILE A 247 12.63 -5.02 11.40
C ILE A 247 12.73 -5.14 9.89
N TRP A 248 11.61 -4.97 9.20
CA TRP A 248 11.63 -4.87 7.75
C TRP A 248 12.24 -3.52 7.37
N THR A 249 13.29 -3.58 6.57
CA THR A 249 14.17 -2.46 6.20
C THR A 249 13.56 -1.55 5.12
N VAL A 250 12.62 -2.04 4.32
CA VAL A 250 11.97 -1.30 3.22
C VAL A 250 11.46 0.10 3.60
N PRO A 251 10.78 0.33 4.74
CA PRO A 251 10.35 1.67 5.15
C PRO A 251 11.48 2.69 5.28
N TYR A 252 12.64 2.26 5.78
CA TYR A 252 13.81 3.11 5.98
C TYR A 252 14.48 3.42 4.65
N ARG A 253 14.56 2.40 3.80
CA ARG A 253 15.17 2.48 2.47
C ARG A 253 14.40 3.40 1.55
N ALA A 254 13.07 3.39 1.59
CA ALA A 254 12.26 4.31 0.82
C ALA A 254 12.59 5.78 1.15
N LEU A 255 12.83 6.10 2.44
CA LEU A 255 13.22 7.45 2.85
C LEU A 255 14.61 7.81 2.31
N THR A 256 15.60 6.95 2.54
CA THR A 256 16.98 7.15 2.06
C THR A 256 17.05 7.25 0.53
N TYR A 257 16.31 6.41 -0.17
CA TYR A 257 16.30 6.40 -1.62
C TYR A 257 15.66 7.66 -2.20
N SER A 258 14.59 8.19 -1.58
CA SER A 258 14.01 9.47 -1.97
C SER A 258 15.01 10.62 -1.85
N GLU A 259 15.78 10.68 -0.76
CA GLU A 259 16.81 11.70 -0.54
C GLU A 259 17.94 11.59 -1.57
N VAL A 260 18.43 10.38 -1.84
CA VAL A 260 19.46 10.14 -2.85
C VAL A 260 18.97 10.53 -4.24
N ARG A 261 17.77 10.09 -4.62
CA ARG A 261 17.17 10.40 -5.92
C ARG A 261 17.03 11.90 -6.13
N GLN A 262 16.61 12.65 -5.10
CA GLN A 262 16.53 14.12 -5.20
C GLN A 262 17.89 14.74 -5.56
N ALA A 263 18.99 14.20 -5.06
CA ALA A 263 20.33 14.69 -5.33
C ALA A 263 20.84 14.30 -6.73
N VAL A 264 20.74 13.01 -7.11
CA VAL A 264 21.39 12.47 -8.32
C VAL A 264 20.47 12.38 -9.54
N ASP A 265 19.16 12.49 -9.36
CA ASP A 265 18.15 12.43 -10.43
C ASP A 265 16.99 13.42 -10.15
N PRO A 266 17.26 14.74 -10.16
CA PRO A 266 16.27 15.75 -9.81
C PRO A 266 15.09 15.78 -10.79
N GLN A 267 15.27 15.33 -12.05
CA GLN A 267 14.20 15.27 -13.03
C GLN A 267 13.19 14.17 -12.69
N ARG A 268 13.63 12.94 -12.39
CA ARG A 268 12.71 11.88 -11.95
C ARG A 268 12.09 12.18 -10.60
N PHE A 269 12.85 12.82 -9.69
CA PHE A 269 12.28 13.30 -8.44
C PHE A 269 11.15 14.32 -8.69
N ALA A 270 11.37 15.31 -9.56
CA ALA A 270 10.36 16.32 -9.90
C ALA A 270 9.12 15.70 -10.58
N ALA A 271 9.31 14.74 -11.49
CA ALA A 271 8.20 14.00 -12.10
C ALA A 271 7.36 13.27 -11.04
N ARG A 272 8.01 12.59 -10.10
CA ARG A 272 7.35 11.91 -8.98
C ARG A 272 6.58 12.87 -8.06
N ILE A 273 7.19 14.00 -7.70
CA ILE A 273 6.51 15.03 -6.92
C ILE A 273 5.32 15.62 -7.68
N SER A 274 5.43 15.76 -9.00
CA SER A 274 4.34 16.25 -9.85
C SER A 274 3.13 15.31 -9.80
N GLU A 275 3.33 13.99 -9.88
CA GLU A 275 2.25 12.99 -9.72
C GLU A 275 1.47 13.18 -8.40
N LEU A 276 2.18 13.34 -7.28
CA LEU A 276 1.55 13.56 -5.97
C LEU A 276 0.89 14.94 -5.88
N THR A 277 1.49 15.96 -6.47
CA THR A 277 1.01 17.34 -6.39
C THR A 277 -0.35 17.51 -7.07
N VAL A 278 -0.69 16.66 -8.05
CA VAL A 278 -2.03 16.61 -8.68
C VAL A 278 -3.14 16.47 -7.64
N TYR A 279 -2.89 15.73 -6.55
CA TYR A 279 -3.87 15.54 -5.48
C TYR A 279 -4.01 16.77 -4.58
N PHE A 280 -2.92 17.51 -4.35
CA PHE A 280 -2.86 18.63 -3.41
C PHE A 280 -3.05 20.01 -4.06
N GLY A 281 -3.23 20.06 -5.38
CA GLY A 281 -3.46 21.31 -6.10
C GLY A 281 -4.90 21.82 -6.02
N PRO A 282 -5.29 22.75 -6.91
CA PRO A 282 -6.56 23.48 -6.79
C PRO A 282 -7.80 22.66 -7.19
N LEU A 283 -7.65 21.52 -7.86
CA LEU A 283 -8.78 20.64 -8.20
C LEU A 283 -9.09 19.70 -7.02
N PRO A 284 -10.36 19.36 -6.77
CA PRO A 284 -10.77 18.67 -5.55
C PRO A 284 -10.48 17.16 -5.53
N LEU A 285 -9.33 16.74 -6.06
CA LEU A 285 -8.97 15.32 -6.16
C LEU A 285 -8.65 14.70 -4.80
N PHE A 286 -7.94 15.40 -3.92
CA PHE A 286 -7.72 14.93 -2.55
C PHE A 286 -9.02 14.81 -1.74
N PRO A 287 -9.92 15.82 -1.70
CA PRO A 287 -11.26 15.64 -1.14
C PRO A 287 -12.00 14.44 -1.73
N ALA A 288 -11.96 14.25 -3.06
CA ALA A 288 -12.57 13.09 -3.71
C ALA A 288 -12.04 11.77 -3.14
N ARG A 289 -10.71 11.60 -3.02
CA ARG A 289 -10.10 10.41 -2.40
C ARG A 289 -10.50 10.22 -0.96
N MET A 290 -10.55 11.29 -0.16
CA MET A 290 -10.93 11.17 1.26
C MET A 290 -12.37 10.68 1.43
N HIS A 291 -13.31 11.19 0.63
CA HIS A 291 -14.69 10.69 0.61
C HIS A 291 -14.76 9.25 0.09
N HIS A 292 -13.98 8.91 -0.94
CA HIS A 292 -13.89 7.55 -1.46
C HIS A 292 -13.43 6.56 -0.37
N PHE A 293 -12.36 6.88 0.38
CA PHE A 293 -11.88 6.01 1.47
C PHE A 293 -12.89 5.81 2.60
N ARG A 294 -13.80 6.77 2.81
CA ARG A 294 -14.87 6.66 3.81
C ARG A 294 -16.09 5.89 3.29
N GLY A 295 -16.11 5.50 2.02
CA GLY A 295 -17.29 4.92 1.37
C GLY A 295 -18.39 5.94 1.07
N GLU A 296 -18.11 7.24 1.19
CA GLU A 296 -19.04 8.34 0.93
C GLU A 296 -19.07 8.65 -0.57
N LEU A 297 -19.57 7.70 -1.37
CA LEU A 297 -19.46 7.75 -2.83
C LEU A 297 -20.45 8.73 -3.48
N GLU A 298 -21.70 8.73 -3.03
CA GLU A 298 -22.78 9.55 -3.57
C GLU A 298 -22.96 10.85 -2.76
N SER A 299 -23.45 11.89 -3.43
CA SER A 299 -23.88 13.12 -2.75
C SER A 299 -25.21 12.91 -2.04
N ASN A 300 -25.43 13.66 -0.96
CA ASN A 300 -26.73 13.83 -0.32
C ASN A 300 -27.08 15.33 -0.26
N ASP A 301 -28.24 15.65 0.32
CA ASP A 301 -28.78 17.02 0.34
C ASP A 301 -27.82 18.03 0.99
N ASP A 302 -26.98 17.60 1.94
CA ASP A 302 -26.11 18.48 2.72
C ASP A 302 -24.64 18.45 2.28
N ARG A 303 -24.22 17.40 1.56
CA ARG A 303 -22.79 17.13 1.28
C ARG A 303 -22.56 16.45 -0.06
N LYS A 304 -21.51 16.91 -0.74
CA LYS A 304 -20.97 16.28 -1.96
C LYS A 304 -20.27 14.97 -1.61
N GLY A 305 -20.53 13.92 -2.39
CA GLY A 305 -19.82 12.64 -2.32
C GLY A 305 -18.58 12.57 -3.21
N ALA A 306 -17.85 11.46 -3.15
CA ALA A 306 -16.62 11.25 -3.91
C ALA A 306 -16.82 11.42 -5.42
N LYS A 307 -17.88 10.83 -5.99
CA LYS A 307 -18.16 10.90 -7.44
C LYS A 307 -18.33 12.33 -7.92
N HIS A 308 -19.00 13.17 -7.12
CA HIS A 308 -19.19 14.58 -7.44
C HIS A 308 -17.85 15.30 -7.58
N TYR A 309 -16.96 15.14 -6.59
CA TYR A 309 -15.64 15.78 -6.64
C TYR A 309 -14.77 15.24 -7.78
N TYR A 310 -14.82 13.95 -8.08
CA TYR A 310 -14.11 13.41 -9.25
C TYR A 310 -14.64 14.00 -10.57
N LEU A 311 -15.95 14.15 -10.71
CA LEU A 311 -16.54 14.78 -11.90
C LEU A 311 -16.10 16.25 -12.05
N GLU A 312 -15.95 16.99 -10.94
CA GLU A 312 -15.41 18.37 -10.97
C GLU A 312 -13.95 18.43 -11.45
N CYS A 313 -13.14 17.39 -11.18
CA CYS A 313 -11.78 17.28 -11.71
C CYS A 313 -11.74 16.99 -13.22
N ARG A 314 -12.82 16.44 -13.80
CA ARG A 314 -12.88 16.02 -15.21
C ARG A 314 -13.34 17.14 -16.14
N LYS A 315 -12.59 18.25 -16.14
CA LYS A 315 -12.88 19.39 -17.04
C LYS A 315 -12.85 18.93 -18.52
N PRO A 316 -13.82 19.37 -19.35
CA PRO A 316 -13.78 19.15 -20.79
C PRO A 316 -12.48 19.67 -21.43
N GLU A 317 -11.97 19.01 -22.47
CA GLU A 317 -10.69 19.40 -23.09
C GLU A 317 -10.72 20.83 -23.63
N ARG A 318 -11.88 21.29 -24.14
CA ARG A 318 -12.07 22.68 -24.56
C ARG A 318 -11.84 23.68 -23.43
N ASP A 319 -12.22 23.34 -22.20
CA ASP A 319 -12.11 24.21 -21.03
C ASP A 319 -10.66 24.21 -20.51
N ILE A 320 -9.97 23.07 -20.61
CA ILE A 320 -8.53 22.96 -20.34
C ILE A 320 -7.74 23.80 -21.35
N ALA A 321 -8.01 23.63 -22.65
CA ALA A 321 -7.35 24.40 -23.71
C ALA A 321 -7.60 25.91 -23.60
N ALA A 322 -8.77 26.32 -23.10
CA ALA A 322 -9.11 27.73 -22.90
C ALA A 322 -8.19 28.45 -21.89
N VAL A 323 -7.45 27.72 -21.02
CA VAL A 323 -6.44 28.30 -20.12
C VAL A 323 -5.39 29.10 -20.90
N ALA A 324 -5.08 28.73 -22.14
CA ALA A 324 -4.15 29.47 -23.00
C ALA A 324 -4.60 30.92 -23.27
N ASN A 325 -5.91 31.17 -23.20
CA ASN A 325 -6.54 32.45 -23.55
C ASN A 325 -6.96 33.28 -22.33
N VAL A 326 -6.64 32.84 -21.10
CA VAL A 326 -6.98 33.58 -19.89
C VAL A 326 -6.20 34.90 -19.86
N PRO A 327 -6.89 36.06 -19.73
CA PRO A 327 -6.22 37.36 -19.67
C PRO A 327 -5.23 37.41 -18.50
N ASP A 328 -3.99 37.81 -18.79
CA ASP A 328 -2.97 38.00 -17.77
C ASP A 328 -3.12 39.37 -17.12
N VAL A 329 -3.99 39.46 -16.12
CA VAL A 329 -4.28 40.71 -15.40
C VAL A 329 -3.17 41.05 -14.40
N THR A 330 -2.40 40.07 -13.93
CA THR A 330 -1.37 40.23 -12.90
C THR A 330 0.05 40.29 -13.45
N GLY A 331 0.26 39.95 -14.73
CA GLY A 331 1.59 39.81 -15.35
C GLY A 331 2.30 38.52 -14.95
N GLU A 332 1.56 37.57 -14.37
CA GLU A 332 2.08 36.33 -13.78
C GLU A 332 1.76 35.09 -14.61
N LEU A 333 0.92 35.19 -15.64
CA LEU A 333 0.51 34.06 -16.48
C LEU A 333 1.42 33.95 -17.71
N THR A 334 2.67 33.53 -17.47
CA THR A 334 3.62 33.19 -18.55
C THR A 334 3.12 31.97 -19.36
N PRO A 335 3.59 31.79 -20.61
CA PRO A 335 3.26 30.61 -21.40
C PRO A 335 3.54 29.29 -20.67
N GLU A 336 4.69 29.17 -20.02
CA GLU A 336 5.09 27.97 -19.28
C GLU A 336 4.13 27.68 -18.13
N ARG A 337 3.68 28.71 -17.40
CA ARG A 337 2.69 28.55 -16.33
C ARG A 337 1.34 28.09 -16.87
N ARG A 338 0.92 28.59 -18.04
CA ARG A 338 -0.34 28.14 -18.67
C ARG A 338 -0.24 26.68 -19.11
N ASP A 339 0.89 26.27 -19.70
CA ASP A 339 1.13 24.89 -20.09
C ASP A 339 1.11 23.97 -18.87
N SER A 340 1.81 24.33 -17.79
CA SER A 340 1.77 23.58 -16.53
C SER A 340 0.35 23.49 -15.93
N MET A 341 -0.46 24.55 -16.02
CA MET A 341 -1.86 24.51 -15.58
C MET A 341 -2.71 23.55 -16.42
N GLN A 342 -2.47 23.48 -17.73
CA GLN A 342 -3.16 22.54 -18.60
C GLN A 342 -2.74 21.10 -18.32
N GLU A 343 -1.45 20.83 -18.21
CA GLU A 343 -0.90 19.52 -17.86
C GLU A 343 -1.46 19.04 -16.52
N PHE A 344 -1.48 19.92 -15.51
CA PHE A 344 -2.07 19.65 -14.21
C PHE A 344 -3.57 19.26 -14.32
N ALA A 345 -4.35 20.02 -15.10
CA ALA A 345 -5.77 19.72 -15.27
C ALA A 345 -6.01 18.40 -16.04
N ARG A 346 -5.17 18.08 -17.03
CA ARG A 346 -5.22 16.79 -17.74
C ARG A 346 -4.86 15.63 -16.81
N ALA A 347 -3.81 15.76 -16.01
CA ALA A 347 -3.43 14.74 -15.04
C ALA A 347 -4.55 14.50 -14.01
N ALA A 348 -5.11 15.56 -13.42
CA ALA A 348 -6.22 15.43 -12.47
C ALA A 348 -7.47 14.77 -13.10
N LYS A 349 -7.74 15.06 -14.39
CA LYS A 349 -8.81 14.42 -15.14
C LYS A 349 -8.55 12.92 -15.33
N VAL A 350 -7.34 12.52 -15.70
CA VAL A 350 -6.96 11.10 -15.87
C VAL A 350 -7.14 10.35 -14.55
N GLU A 351 -6.58 10.87 -13.45
CA GLU A 351 -6.73 10.28 -12.12
C GLU A 351 -8.20 10.15 -11.71
N ALA A 352 -8.99 11.21 -11.89
CA ALA A 352 -10.41 11.19 -11.56
C ALA A 352 -11.22 10.21 -12.43
N THR A 353 -10.88 10.09 -13.72
CA THR A 353 -11.48 9.08 -14.61
C THR A 353 -11.19 7.67 -14.10
N TYR A 354 -9.93 7.38 -13.76
CA TYR A 354 -9.53 6.08 -13.23
C TYR A 354 -10.32 5.72 -11.96
N TRP A 355 -10.40 6.64 -11.00
CA TRP A 355 -11.13 6.39 -9.75
C TRP A 355 -12.65 6.22 -9.95
N LEU A 356 -13.26 6.93 -10.90
CA LEU A 356 -14.67 6.72 -11.26
C LEU A 356 -14.89 5.34 -11.89
N GLY A 357 -13.95 4.87 -12.72
CA GLY A 357 -13.95 3.53 -13.28
C GLY A 357 -13.93 2.45 -12.19
N LEU A 358 -13.04 2.58 -11.21
CA LEU A 358 -13.00 1.66 -10.07
C LEU A 358 -14.26 1.69 -9.21
N ILE A 359 -14.84 2.87 -8.96
CA ILE A 359 -16.12 2.98 -8.24
C ILE A 359 -17.22 2.25 -9.01
N ALA A 360 -17.34 2.47 -10.32
CA ALA A 360 -18.33 1.81 -11.16
C ALA A 360 -18.16 0.29 -11.14
N ALA A 361 -16.93 -0.21 -11.27
CA ALA A 361 -16.62 -1.63 -11.18
C ALA A 361 -17.01 -2.22 -9.81
N GLY A 362 -16.71 -1.50 -8.72
CA GLY A 362 -17.08 -1.91 -7.36
C GLY A 362 -18.59 -1.93 -7.11
N GLN A 363 -19.37 -1.11 -7.82
CA GLN A 363 -20.83 -1.10 -7.78
C GLN A 363 -21.48 -2.08 -8.79
N HIS A 364 -20.68 -2.91 -9.46
CA HIS A 364 -21.12 -3.83 -10.52
C HIS A 364 -21.73 -3.14 -11.76
N ASP A 365 -21.47 -1.85 -11.95
CA ASP A 365 -21.78 -1.13 -13.19
C ASP A 365 -20.63 -1.27 -14.17
N TYR A 366 -20.48 -2.48 -14.72
CA TYR A 366 -19.38 -2.82 -15.62
C TYR A 366 -19.42 -2.03 -16.92
N GLY A 367 -20.60 -1.59 -17.37
CA GLY A 367 -20.73 -0.75 -18.57
C GLY A 367 -20.06 0.60 -18.39
N SER A 368 -20.37 1.30 -17.28
CA SER A 368 -19.69 2.56 -16.94
C SER A 368 -18.21 2.35 -16.62
N ALA A 369 -17.85 1.26 -15.96
CA ALA A 369 -16.45 0.96 -15.65
C ALA A 369 -15.60 0.83 -16.93
N ILE A 370 -16.09 0.06 -17.92
CA ILE A 370 -15.43 -0.10 -19.22
C ILE A 370 -15.32 1.26 -19.94
N ASP A 371 -16.41 2.04 -20.00
CA ASP A 371 -16.40 3.37 -20.61
C ASP A 371 -15.36 4.30 -19.96
N TYR A 372 -15.24 4.30 -18.63
CA TYR A 372 -14.21 5.09 -17.95
C TYR A 372 -12.78 4.57 -18.19
N LEU A 373 -12.57 3.25 -18.18
CA LEU A 373 -11.22 2.67 -18.20
C LEU A 373 -10.65 2.47 -19.61
N GLU A 374 -11.50 2.33 -20.63
CA GLU A 374 -11.06 2.11 -22.01
C GLU A 374 -11.22 3.35 -22.91
N ALA A 375 -12.23 4.19 -22.67
CA ALA A 375 -12.66 5.19 -23.65
C ALA A 375 -12.45 6.66 -23.23
N ARG A 376 -12.07 6.95 -21.98
CA ARG A 376 -12.19 8.31 -21.41
C ARG A 376 -10.97 8.91 -20.74
#